data_AF-X1E667-F1
#
_entry.id   AF-X1E667-F1
#
_cell.length_a   1.000
_cell.length_b   1.000
_cell.length_c   1.000
_cell.angle_alpha   90.00
_cell.angle_beta   90.00
_cell.angle_gamma   90.00
#
_symmetry.space_group_name_H-M   'P 1'
#
loop_
_entity.id
_entity.type
_entity.pdbx_description
1 polymer ?
#
loop_
_entity_poly.entity_id
_entity_poly.type
_entity_poly.pdbx_seq_one_letter_code
_entity_poly.pdbx_strand_id
1 'polypeptide(L)' 'MLKNLYIMDENGRLLYSKDFGREQKYDDNLLIGFFTSITNFSREALGTAVKTVNLGENNKLIFVPKQE' A
#
# COMPACT_ATOMS: atom_id res chain seq x y z
N MET A 1 -11.81 10.85 -3.38
CA MET A 1 -10.72 11.22 -4.30
C MET A 1 -9.52 10.35 -3.97
N LEU A 2 -8.86 9.76 -4.97
CA LEU A 2 -7.61 9.04 -4.76
C LEU A 2 -6.53 10.05 -4.36
N LYS A 3 -5.83 9.81 -3.24
CA LYS A 3 -4.75 10.67 -2.75
C LYS A 3 -3.41 10.24 -3.34
N ASN A 4 -3.10 8.95 -3.26
CA ASN A 4 -1.88 8.37 -3.79
C ASN A 4 -2.18 7.07 -4.54
N LEU A 5 -1.38 6.76 -5.56
CA LEU A 5 -1.34 5.47 -6.23
C LEU A 5 0.08 4.92 -6.21
N TYR A 6 0.22 3.68 -5.76
CA TYR A 6 1.48 2.94 -5.77
C TYR A 6 1.28 1.65 -6.55
N ILE A 7 2.19 1.35 -7.47
CA ILE A 7 2.29 0.05 -8.15
C ILE A 7 3.62 -0.54 -7.73
N MET A 8 3.56 -1.72 -7.11
CA MET A 8 4.73 -2.44 -6.61
C MET A 8 4.75 -3.84 -7.23
N ASP A 9 5.94 -4.41 -7.35
CA ASP A 9 6.07 -5.84 -7.60
C ASP A 9 5.93 -6.65 -6.30
N GLU A 10 5.93 -7.97 -6.45
CA GLU A 10 5.81 -8.93 -5.34
C GLU A 10 6.98 -8.90 -4.34
N ASN A 11 8.11 -8.30 -4.72
CA ASN A 11 9.31 -8.17 -3.89
C ASN A 11 9.34 -6.84 -3.13
N GLY A 12 8.27 -6.03 -3.22
CA GLY A 12 8.20 -4.72 -2.59
C GLY A 12 8.98 -3.64 -3.35
N ARG A 13 9.36 -3.88 -4.61
CA ARG A 13 9.97 -2.83 -5.44
C ARG A 13 8.88 -1.91 -5.96
N LEU A 14 9.05 -0.60 -5.78
CA LEU A 14 8.19 0.40 -6.40
C LEU A 14 8.43 0.45 -7.90
N LEU A 15 7.39 0.23 -8.69
CA LEU A 15 7.39 0.36 -10.14
C LEU A 15 6.84 1.73 -10.58
N TYR A 16 5.90 2.27 -9.81
CA TYR A 16 5.25 3.54 -10.11
C TYR A 16 4.65 4.15 -8.84
N SER A 17 4.84 5.45 -8.62
CA SER A 17 4.08 6.24 -7.66
C SER A 17 3.47 7.48 -8.33
N LYS A 18 2.29 7.86 -7.85
CA LYS A 18 1.65 9.13 -8.21
C LYS A 18 0.92 9.71 -7.01
N ASP A 19 1.32 10.91 -6.61
CA ASP A 19 0.59 11.75 -5.67
C ASP A 19 -0.41 12.62 -6.45
N PHE A 20 -1.67 12.58 -6.03
CA PHE A 20 -2.76 13.42 -6.54
C PHE A 20 -3.10 14.56 -5.57
N GLY A 21 -2.53 14.53 -4.36
CA GLY A 21 -2.48 15.63 -3.42
C GLY A 21 -1.37 16.63 -3.79
N ARG A 22 -1.44 17.83 -3.19
CA ARG A 22 -0.43 18.88 -3.37
C ARG A 22 0.71 18.81 -2.36
N GLU A 23 0.64 17.90 -1.38
CA GLU A 23 1.62 17.77 -0.30
C GLU A 23 1.89 16.30 -0.01
N GLN A 24 3.03 15.82 -0.49
CA GLN A 24 3.53 14.48 -0.16
C GLN A 24 4.02 14.49 1.30
N LYS A 25 3.15 14.07 2.22
CA LYS A 25 3.44 14.09 3.67
C LYS A 25 4.39 12.99 4.14
N TYR A 26 4.61 11.96 3.33
CA TYR A 26 5.38 10.78 3.72
C TYR A 26 6.37 10.38 2.63
N ASP A 27 7.55 9.93 3.03
CA ASP A 27 8.57 9.38 2.13
C ASP A 27 8.08 8.07 1.50
N ASP A 28 8.28 7.92 0.20
CA ASP A 28 7.81 6.75 -0.55
C ASP A 28 8.45 5.46 -0.04
N ASN A 29 9.72 5.45 0.38
CA ASN A 29 10.38 4.24 0.91
C ASN A 29 9.76 3.78 2.23
N LEU A 30 9.38 4.74 3.10
CA LEU A 30 8.69 4.43 4.34
C LEU A 30 7.33 3.76 4.07
N LEU A 31 6.57 4.30 3.11
CA LEU A 31 5.26 3.77 2.73
C LEU A 31 5.38 2.39 2.07
N ILE A 32 6.33 2.21 1.17
CA ILE A 32 6.62 0.92 0.53
C ILE A 32 6.95 -0.14 1.59
N GLY A 33 7.83 0.19 2.53
CA GLY A 33 8.18 -0.70 3.64
C GLY A 33 6.95 -1.08 4.45
N PHE A 34 6.14 -0.11 4.85
CA PHE A 34 4.90 -0.34 5.60
C PHE A 34 3.91 -1.24 4.84
N PHE A 35 3.66 -0.97 3.55
CA PHE A 35 2.75 -1.76 2.73
C PHE A 35 3.23 -3.20 2.54
N THR A 36 4.54 -3.39 2.37
CA THR A 36 5.17 -4.70 2.24
C THR A 36 5.05 -5.49 3.54
N SER A 37 5.34 -4.87 4.68
CA SER A 37 5.19 -5.50 6.00
C SER A 37 3.74 -5.93 6.28
N ILE A 38 2.74 -5.11 5.95
CA ILE A 38 1.34 -5.48 6.11
C ILE A 38 0.96 -6.66 5.22
N THR A 39 1.41 -6.64 3.96
CA THR A 39 1.09 -7.70 3.00
C THR A 39 1.69 -9.03 3.47
N ASN A 40 2.96 -9.04 3.88
CA ASN A 40 3.64 -10.22 4.40
C ASN A 40 3.00 -10.71 5.70
N PHE A 41 2.79 -9.81 6.66
CA PHE A 41 2.13 -10.14 7.93
C PHE A 41 0.75 -10.75 7.70
N SER A 42 -0.06 -10.18 6.81
CA SER A 42 -1.40 -10.71 6.54
C SER A 42 -1.35 -12.11 5.95
N ARG A 43 -0.41 -12.36 5.03
CA ARG A 43 -0.22 -13.68 4.42
C ARG A 43 0.18 -14.71 5.47
N GLU A 44 1.10 -14.37 6.37
CA GLU A 44 1.61 -15.29 7.38
C GLU A 44 0.63 -15.50 8.55
N ALA A 45 0.09 -14.42 9.11
CA ALA A 45 -0.73 -14.47 10.32
C ALA A 45 -2.19 -14.84 10.05
N LEU A 46 -2.74 -14.46 8.89
CA LEU A 46 -4.16 -14.62 8.56
C LEU A 46 -4.39 -15.62 7.42
N GLY A 47 -3.33 -16.16 6.81
CA GLY A 47 -3.41 -17.04 5.65
C GLY A 47 -4.04 -16.39 4.41
N THR A 48 -4.27 -15.08 4.44
CA THR A 48 -5.03 -14.35 3.41
C THR A 48 -4.48 -12.94 3.23
N ALA A 49 -4.57 -12.41 2.00
CA ALA A 49 -4.13 -11.05 1.73
C ALA A 49 -5.13 -10.03 2.31
N VAL A 50 -4.63 -9.07 3.10
CA VAL A 50 -5.42 -7.92 3.55
C VAL A 50 -5.81 -7.08 2.34
N LYS A 51 -7.13 -6.88 2.13
CA LYS A 51 -7.66 -6.08 1.01
C LYS A 51 -7.68 -4.59 1.31
N THR A 52 -7.86 -4.22 2.58
CA THR A 52 -7.99 -2.81 2.97
C THR A 52 -7.48 -2.56 4.38
N VAL A 53 -6.85 -1.40 4.60
CA VAL A 53 -6.43 -0.92 5.92
C VAL A 53 -7.01 0.47 6.15
N ASN A 54 -7.63 0.67 7.31
CA ASN A 54 -8.08 1.99 7.74
C ASN A 54 -6.89 2.75 8.33
N LEU A 55 -6.55 3.90 7.77
CA LEU A 55 -5.42 4.73 8.19
C LEU A 55 -5.85 5.86 9.14
N GLY A 56 -7.13 5.93 9.52
CA GLY A 56 -7.69 7.05 10.30
C GLY A 56 -7.89 8.32 9.46
N GLU A 57 -8.48 9.36 10.05
CA GLU A 57 -8.70 10.67 9.40
C GLU A 57 -9.37 10.59 8.00
N ASN A 58 -10.32 9.67 7.84
CA ASN A 58 -10.97 9.36 6.55
C ASN A 58 -10.02 8.89 5.43
N ASN A 59 -8.84 8.38 5.79
CA ASN A 59 -7.90 7.75 4.87
C ASN A 59 -8.05 6.23 4.90
N LYS A 60 -7.98 5.63 3.71
CA LYS A 60 -8.06 4.18 3.52
C LYS A 60 -7.01 3.74 2.53
N LEU A 61 -6.26 2.71 2.88
CA LEU A 61 -5.39 1.98 1.97
C LEU A 61 -6.17 0.81 1.38
N ILE A 62 -6.07 0.63 0.07
CA ILE A 62 -6.72 -0.44 -0.67
C ILE A 62 -5.65 -1.21 -1.41
N PHE A 63 -5.54 -2.50 -1.13
CA PHE A 63 -4.64 -3.41 -1.83
C PHE A 63 -5.41 -4.10 -2.95
N VAL A 64 -4.88 -4.03 -4.16
CA VAL A 64 -5.40 -4.72 -5.34
C VAL A 64 -4.32 -5.70 -5.81
N PRO A 65 -4.31 -6.95 -5.30
CA PRO A 65 -3.36 -7.95 -5.76
C PRO A 65 -3.63 -8.30 -7.22
N LYS A 66 -2.57 -8.65 -7.96
CA LYS A 66 -2.71 -9.20 -9.30
C LYS A 66 -3.48 -10.53 -9.20
N GLN A 67 -4.53 -10.69 -9.99
CA GLN A 67 -5.22 -11.97 -10.10
C GLN A 67 -4.28 -12.96 -10.81
N GLU A 68 -4.17 -14.17 -10.26
CA GLU A 68 -3.51 -15.30 -10.92
C GLU A 68 -4.27 -15.74 -12.17
#